data_AF-A0A8R2BA71-F1
#
_entry.id   AF-A0A8R2BA71-F1
#
_cell.length_a   1.000
_cell.length_b   1.000
_cell.length_c   1.000
_cell.angle_alpha   90.00
_cell.angle_beta   90.00
_cell.angle_gamma   90.00
#
_symmetry.space_group_name_H-M   'P 1'
#
loop_
_entity.id
_entity.type
_entity.pdbx_description
1 polymer ?
#
loop_
_entity_poly.entity_id
_entity_poly.type
_entity_poly.pdbx_seq_one_letter_code
_entity_poly.pdbx_strand_id
1 'polypeptide(L)'
;MSTKSRNPTEESINLNRSNDIKILKRVRTQLKVARNHFRNNREVIARLYSDVKTVMQTNYHYEWLPSQSLVWYKKHVKKLDKDTKVFILLPVLRDSLHNFSVTLEQMRLFSETHLISNYTIRKLMLDDLSKHLIAVLCEVEAAMISLSTWRNRKMPEEPRTVIVGGLGWDPNPDHTTMMIQDWGVLTIYYRFLKDWLHISRKMVQDQVDLHQRWSAVSAVVSDVDDGDDNDESSASTIDRLPPAMPLSSSPLSLSPLSSSPMPCIRHRRCGSSKYNKRPKTSGSVT
;
A
#
# COMPACT_ATOMS: atom_id res chain seq x y z
N MET A 1 25.45 3.98 43.55
CA MET A 1 24.46 3.48 42.57
C MET A 1 24.36 4.52 41.47
N SER A 2 25.17 4.39 40.42
CA SER A 2 25.20 5.37 39.31
C SER A 2 24.09 5.02 38.32
N THR A 3 23.04 5.83 38.28
CA THR A 3 21.99 5.73 37.27
C THR A 3 22.53 6.28 35.96
N LYS A 4 22.99 5.36 35.09
CA LYS A 4 23.43 5.63 33.70
C LYS A 4 22.31 6.41 33.00
N SER A 5 22.51 7.72 32.80
CA SER A 5 21.59 8.58 32.07
C SER A 5 21.57 8.14 30.61
N ARG A 6 20.53 7.41 30.21
CA ARG A 6 20.30 7.10 28.79
C ARG A 6 19.82 8.35 28.10
N ASN A 7 20.45 8.71 26.98
CA ASN A 7 20.03 9.83 26.15
C ASN A 7 18.57 9.62 25.66
N PRO A 8 17.60 10.48 26.05
CA PRO A 8 16.18 10.33 25.69
C PRO A 8 15.93 10.28 24.17
N THR A 9 16.82 10.91 23.39
CA THR A 9 16.74 11.00 21.93
C THR A 9 16.95 9.64 21.25
N GLU A 10 17.85 8.79 21.75
CA GLU A 10 18.15 7.49 21.12
C GLU A 10 17.04 6.46 21.32
N GLU A 11 16.41 6.45 22.50
CA GLU A 11 15.28 5.56 22.78
C GLU A 11 14.07 5.90 21.89
N SER A 12 13.81 7.18 21.65
CA SER A 12 12.73 7.63 20.76
C SER A 12 12.94 7.20 19.29
N ILE A 13 14.17 7.28 18.78
CA ILE A 13 14.52 6.88 17.41
C ILE A 13 14.38 5.37 17.23
N ASN A 14 14.86 4.58 18.20
CA ASN A 14 14.76 3.13 18.16
C ASN A 14 13.30 2.64 18.24
N LEU A 15 12.48 3.29 19.07
CA LEU A 15 11.06 2.99 19.18
C LEU A 15 10.33 3.28 17.85
N ASN A 16 10.61 4.42 17.22
CA ASN A 16 10.04 4.79 15.94
C ASN A 16 10.38 3.76 14.85
N ARG A 17 11.65 3.34 14.76
CA ARG A 17 12.09 2.32 13.78
C ARG A 17 11.44 0.95 14.01
N SER A 18 11.32 0.51 15.26
CA SER A 18 10.60 -0.73 15.60
C SER A 18 9.13 -0.66 15.14
N ASN A 19 8.51 0.51 15.29
CA ASN A 19 7.14 0.70 14.87
C ASN A 19 7.01 0.80 13.33
N ASP A 20 7.95 1.43 12.62
CA ASP A 20 8.01 1.44 11.15
C ASP A 20 8.00 0.00 10.60
N ILE A 21 8.84 -0.88 11.16
CA ILE A 21 8.89 -2.31 10.78
C ILE A 21 7.54 -2.98 11.00
N LYS A 22 6.89 -2.73 12.14
CA LYS A 22 5.57 -3.33 12.46
C LYS A 22 4.50 -2.87 11.45
N ILE A 23 4.47 -1.59 11.11
CA ILE A 23 3.54 -1.02 10.14
C ILE A 23 3.74 -1.66 8.76
N LEU A 24 4.96 -1.67 8.25
CA LEU A 24 5.25 -2.22 6.92
C LEU A 24 4.97 -3.73 6.85
N LYS A 25 5.15 -4.46 7.96
CA LYS A 25 4.74 -5.87 8.06
C LYS A 25 3.24 -6.05 7.93
N ARG A 26 2.40 -5.13 8.42
CA ARG A 26 0.94 -5.18 8.24
C ARG A 26 0.54 -4.95 6.79
N VAL A 27 1.08 -3.91 6.14
CA VAL A 27 0.87 -3.65 4.70
C VAL A 27 1.24 -4.88 3.88
N ARG A 28 2.43 -5.45 4.12
CA ARG A 28 2.88 -6.68 3.46
C ARG A 28 1.95 -7.86 3.72
N THR A 29 1.38 -7.96 4.92
CA THR A 29 0.43 -9.02 5.27
C THR A 29 -0.86 -8.88 4.48
N GLN A 30 -1.42 -7.67 4.38
CA GLN A 30 -2.61 -7.45 3.55
C GLN A 30 -2.35 -7.75 2.07
N LEU A 31 -1.19 -7.34 1.53
CA LEU A 31 -0.79 -7.73 0.16
C LEU A 31 -0.72 -9.26 -0.03
N LYS A 32 -0.22 -10.00 0.98
CA LYS A 32 -0.25 -11.48 0.93
C LYS A 32 -1.67 -12.02 0.92
N VAL A 33 -2.54 -11.48 1.76
CA VAL A 33 -3.94 -11.91 1.86
C VAL A 33 -4.63 -11.69 0.51
N ALA A 34 -4.55 -10.48 -0.06
CA ALA A 34 -5.13 -10.17 -1.37
C ALA A 34 -4.58 -11.07 -2.48
N ARG A 35 -3.26 -11.30 -2.53
CA ARG A 35 -2.64 -12.21 -3.51
C ARG A 35 -3.10 -13.65 -3.33
N ASN A 36 -3.19 -14.13 -2.10
CA ASN A 36 -3.64 -15.50 -1.83
C ASN A 36 -5.11 -15.65 -2.21
N HIS A 37 -5.95 -14.67 -1.90
CA HIS A 37 -7.34 -14.65 -2.32
C HIS A 37 -7.49 -14.71 -3.85
N PHE A 38 -6.75 -13.87 -4.59
CA PHE A 38 -6.73 -13.94 -6.06
C PHE A 38 -6.29 -15.33 -6.57
N ARG A 39 -5.25 -15.92 -5.95
CA ARG A 39 -4.76 -17.27 -6.34
C ARG A 39 -5.80 -18.35 -6.09
N ASN A 40 -6.52 -18.28 -4.97
CA ASN A 40 -7.56 -19.26 -4.63
C ASN A 40 -8.75 -19.17 -5.60
N ASN A 41 -9.05 -17.97 -6.10
CA ASN A 41 -10.08 -17.75 -7.13
C ASN A 41 -9.60 -17.98 -8.56
N ARG A 42 -8.35 -18.42 -8.78
CA ARG A 42 -7.77 -18.54 -10.12
C ARG A 42 -8.54 -19.48 -11.03
N GLU A 43 -9.06 -20.58 -10.50
CA GLU A 43 -9.84 -21.55 -11.29
C GLU A 43 -11.19 -20.96 -11.70
N VAL A 44 -11.87 -20.26 -10.79
CA VAL A 44 -13.13 -19.56 -11.09
C VAL A 44 -12.89 -18.50 -12.16
N ILE A 45 -11.86 -17.67 -12.00
CA ILE A 45 -11.46 -16.67 -12.99
C ILE A 45 -11.14 -17.35 -14.33
N ALA A 46 -10.36 -18.43 -14.34
CA ALA A 46 -10.01 -19.13 -15.57
C ALA A 46 -11.22 -19.76 -16.29
N ARG A 47 -12.25 -20.18 -15.55
CA ARG A 47 -13.51 -20.68 -16.12
C ARG A 47 -14.38 -19.55 -16.64
N LEU A 48 -14.51 -18.45 -15.91
CA LEU A 48 -15.30 -17.28 -16.32
C LEU A 48 -14.82 -16.67 -17.64
N TYR A 49 -13.51 -16.67 -17.86
CA TYR A 49 -12.89 -16.06 -19.03
C TYR A 49 -12.32 -17.11 -20.01
N SER A 50 -12.80 -18.36 -19.95
CA SER A 50 -12.28 -19.45 -20.81
C SER A 50 -12.35 -19.11 -22.30
N ASP A 51 -13.43 -18.44 -22.69
CA ASP A 51 -13.80 -18.21 -24.08
C ASP A 51 -12.91 -17.16 -24.75
N VAL A 52 -12.38 -16.24 -23.94
CA VAL A 52 -11.43 -15.24 -24.41
C VAL A 52 -9.99 -15.71 -24.19
N LYS A 53 -9.69 -16.51 -23.14
CA LYS A 53 -8.33 -16.87 -22.71
C LYS A 53 -7.37 -17.33 -23.83
N THR A 54 -7.86 -18.04 -24.84
CA THR A 54 -7.05 -18.56 -25.97
C THR A 54 -6.71 -17.50 -27.02
N VAL A 55 -7.51 -16.45 -27.13
CA VAL A 55 -7.40 -15.35 -28.12
C VAL A 55 -6.65 -14.14 -27.52
N MET A 56 -6.35 -14.17 -26.21
CA MET A 56 -5.84 -13.04 -25.43
C MET A 56 -4.34 -12.85 -25.56
N GLN A 57 -3.93 -11.60 -25.80
CA GLN A 57 -2.52 -11.21 -25.77
C GLN A 57 -1.98 -11.25 -24.33
N THR A 58 -0.67 -11.48 -24.16
CA THR A 58 -0.04 -11.38 -22.83
C THR A 58 0.25 -9.94 -22.42
N ASN A 59 0.09 -8.96 -23.30
CA ASN A 59 0.61 -7.60 -23.10
C ASN A 59 -0.50 -6.54 -23.06
N TYR A 60 -1.46 -6.70 -22.15
CA TYR A 60 -2.40 -5.62 -21.83
C TYR A 60 -1.67 -4.40 -21.28
N HIS A 61 -2.08 -3.24 -21.78
CA HIS A 61 -1.58 -1.95 -21.32
C HIS A 61 -2.76 -0.98 -21.21
N TYR A 62 -2.96 -0.46 -20.00
CA TYR A 62 -3.85 0.66 -19.71
C TYR A 62 -3.01 1.73 -19.04
N GLU A 63 -3.03 2.95 -19.56
CA GLU A 63 -2.11 4.02 -19.15
C GLU A 63 -2.26 4.38 -17.66
N TRP A 64 -3.49 4.29 -17.13
CA TRP A 64 -3.76 4.57 -15.72
C TRP A 64 -3.47 3.39 -14.80
N LEU A 65 -3.22 2.18 -15.29
CA LEU A 65 -2.86 1.04 -14.43
C LEU A 65 -1.35 0.84 -14.36
N PRO A 66 -0.81 0.50 -13.18
CA PRO A 66 0.62 0.29 -13.03
C PRO A 66 1.07 -0.90 -13.87
N SER A 67 1.87 -0.62 -14.90
CA SER A 67 2.60 -1.63 -15.65
C SER A 67 4.03 -1.74 -15.13
N GLN A 68 4.55 -2.97 -15.03
CA GLN A 68 5.96 -3.23 -14.73
C GLN A 68 6.50 -2.63 -13.40
N SER A 69 5.72 -2.66 -12.32
CA SER A 69 6.09 -2.05 -11.03
C SER A 69 7.47 -2.48 -10.52
N LEU A 70 7.85 -3.75 -10.71
CA LEU A 70 9.17 -4.24 -10.30
C LEU A 70 10.31 -3.64 -11.13
N VAL A 71 10.10 -3.41 -12.43
CA VAL A 71 11.09 -2.77 -13.31
C VAL A 71 11.31 -1.32 -12.87
N TRP A 72 10.22 -0.59 -12.67
CA TRP A 72 10.27 0.78 -12.15
C TRP A 72 11.02 0.84 -10.80
N TYR A 73 10.69 -0.05 -9.86
CA TYR A 73 11.38 -0.12 -8.57
C TYR A 73 12.89 -0.34 -8.73
N LYS A 74 13.31 -1.29 -9.57
CA LYS A 74 14.73 -1.59 -9.80
C LYS A 74 15.47 -0.39 -10.40
N LYS A 75 14.83 0.33 -11.32
CA LYS A 75 15.43 1.45 -12.05
C LYS A 75 15.52 2.72 -11.20
N HIS A 76 14.47 3.05 -10.45
CA HIS A 76 14.32 4.37 -9.82
C HIS A 76 14.46 4.37 -8.30
N VAL A 77 14.15 3.26 -7.62
CA VAL A 77 14.00 3.27 -6.15
C VAL A 77 15.01 2.39 -5.43
N LYS A 78 15.41 1.26 -6.03
CA LYS A 78 16.25 0.25 -5.36
C LYS A 78 17.55 0.83 -4.78
N LYS A 79 18.16 1.79 -5.49
CA LYS A 79 19.45 2.41 -5.15
C LYS A 79 19.34 3.64 -4.23
N LEU A 80 18.13 4.09 -3.90
CA LEU A 80 17.94 5.23 -2.99
C LEU A 80 18.30 4.84 -1.55
N ASP A 81 18.45 5.84 -0.68
CA ASP A 81 18.66 5.63 0.75
C ASP A 81 17.47 4.90 1.39
N LYS A 82 17.75 4.03 2.36
CA LYS A 82 16.75 3.13 2.96
C LYS A 82 15.62 3.90 3.68
N ASP A 83 15.93 5.04 4.28
CA ASP A 83 14.97 5.88 5.00
C ASP A 83 14.00 6.60 4.04
N THR A 84 14.42 6.98 2.83
CA THR A 84 13.58 7.70 1.85
C THR A 84 12.70 6.79 1.01
N LYS A 85 13.11 5.54 0.77
CA LYS A 85 12.32 4.60 -0.07
C LYS A 85 10.86 4.50 0.37
N VAL A 86 10.59 4.47 1.67
CA VAL A 86 9.22 4.32 2.19
C VAL A 86 8.31 5.48 1.77
N PHE A 87 8.85 6.70 1.76
CA PHE A 87 8.13 7.92 1.41
C PHE A 87 7.87 8.06 -0.09
N ILE A 88 8.58 7.29 -0.91
CA ILE A 88 8.33 7.20 -2.36
C ILE A 88 7.38 6.03 -2.64
N LEU A 89 7.58 4.90 -1.98
CA LEU A 89 6.89 3.65 -2.30
C LEU A 89 5.44 3.63 -1.82
N LEU A 90 5.15 4.13 -0.62
CA LEU A 90 3.79 4.08 -0.08
C LEU A 90 2.79 4.93 -0.89
N PRO A 91 3.11 6.18 -1.30
CA PRO A 91 2.23 6.94 -2.18
C PRO A 91 1.98 6.24 -3.52
N VAL A 92 3.02 5.69 -4.15
CA VAL A 92 2.87 4.97 -5.44
C VAL A 92 2.02 3.70 -5.27
N LEU A 93 2.15 2.99 -4.15
CA LEU A 93 1.30 1.84 -3.85
C LEU A 93 -0.15 2.26 -3.63
N ARG A 94 -0.40 3.31 -2.85
CA ARG A 94 -1.74 3.86 -2.61
C ARG A 94 -2.40 4.27 -3.92
N ASP A 95 -1.72 5.10 -4.72
CA ASP A 95 -2.25 5.59 -5.99
C ASP A 95 -2.57 4.41 -6.91
N SER A 96 -1.64 3.45 -7.05
CA SER A 96 -1.89 2.22 -7.83
C SER A 96 -3.13 1.46 -7.37
N LEU A 97 -3.30 1.27 -6.06
CA LEU A 97 -4.47 0.58 -5.49
C LEU A 97 -5.76 1.36 -5.75
N HIS A 98 -5.73 2.68 -5.61
CA HIS A 98 -6.84 3.56 -5.94
C HIS A 98 -7.25 3.42 -7.42
N ASN A 99 -6.29 3.42 -8.34
CA ASN A 99 -6.55 3.24 -9.77
C ASN A 99 -7.24 1.91 -10.07
N PHE A 100 -6.80 0.83 -9.42
CA PHE A 100 -7.49 -0.47 -9.51
C PHE A 100 -8.88 -0.44 -8.87
N SER A 101 -9.07 0.24 -7.73
CA SER A 101 -10.38 0.36 -7.08
C SER A 101 -11.40 1.00 -8.02
N VAL A 102 -11.04 2.12 -8.65
CA VAL A 102 -11.91 2.80 -9.61
C VAL A 102 -12.15 1.92 -10.84
N THR A 103 -11.12 1.23 -11.34
CA THR A 103 -11.27 0.35 -12.51
C THR A 103 -12.18 -0.84 -12.23
N LEU A 104 -12.05 -1.49 -11.06
CA LEU A 104 -12.93 -2.58 -10.66
C LEU A 104 -14.38 -2.09 -10.52
N GLU A 105 -14.59 -0.87 -10.02
CA GLU A 105 -15.92 -0.28 -9.97
C GLU A 105 -16.53 -0.12 -11.36
N GLN A 106 -15.76 0.42 -12.32
CA GLN A 106 -16.22 0.53 -13.71
C GLN A 106 -16.55 -0.85 -14.32
N MET A 107 -15.73 -1.86 -14.08
CA MET A 107 -16.00 -3.23 -14.54
C MET A 107 -17.31 -3.79 -13.97
N ARG A 108 -17.71 -3.41 -12.74
CA ARG A 108 -18.98 -3.85 -12.13
C ARG A 108 -20.20 -3.22 -12.80
N LEU A 109 -20.04 -2.08 -13.46
CA LEU A 109 -21.13 -1.35 -14.12
C LEU A 109 -21.45 -1.85 -15.53
N PHE A 110 -20.58 -2.68 -16.13
CA PHE A 110 -20.85 -3.28 -17.44
C PHE A 110 -22.15 -4.11 -17.42
N SER A 111 -23.03 -3.84 -18.39
CA SER A 111 -24.46 -4.20 -18.34
C SER A 111 -24.78 -5.70 -18.50
N GLU A 112 -25.93 -6.06 -17.92
CA GLU A 112 -26.51 -7.39 -17.72
C GLU A 112 -27.42 -7.83 -18.89
N THR A 113 -26.95 -7.81 -20.15
CA THR A 113 -27.83 -8.10 -21.29
C THR A 113 -28.03 -9.59 -21.62
N HIS A 114 -27.29 -10.52 -20.98
CA HIS A 114 -27.43 -11.96 -21.24
C HIS A 114 -27.53 -12.82 -19.96
N LEU A 115 -28.31 -13.90 -20.07
CA LEU A 115 -28.92 -14.65 -18.97
C LEU A 115 -27.95 -15.27 -17.92
N ILE A 116 -28.05 -14.74 -16.69
CA ILE A 116 -28.38 -15.37 -15.39
C ILE A 116 -27.30 -16.06 -14.51
N SER A 117 -26.26 -16.76 -14.99
CA SER A 117 -25.31 -17.45 -14.06
C SER A 117 -23.89 -16.88 -14.02
N ASN A 118 -23.23 -16.77 -15.17
CA ASN A 118 -21.82 -16.34 -15.24
C ASN A 118 -21.63 -14.88 -14.82
N TYR A 119 -22.61 -14.02 -15.11
CA TYR A 119 -22.60 -12.60 -14.68
C TYR A 119 -22.69 -12.45 -13.16
N THR A 120 -23.53 -13.25 -12.50
CA THR A 120 -23.64 -13.27 -11.04
C THR A 120 -22.31 -13.70 -10.40
N ILE A 121 -21.70 -14.77 -10.92
CA ILE A 121 -20.39 -15.25 -10.43
C ILE A 121 -19.29 -14.22 -10.70
N ARG A 122 -19.29 -13.58 -11.86
CA ARG A 122 -18.38 -12.47 -12.20
C ARG A 122 -18.52 -11.32 -11.19
N LYS A 123 -19.74 -10.85 -10.93
CA LYS A 123 -20.02 -9.75 -10.00
C LYS A 123 -19.54 -10.08 -8.59
N LEU A 124 -19.85 -11.28 -8.09
CA LEU A 124 -19.39 -11.77 -6.79
C LEU A 124 -17.85 -11.83 -6.73
N MET A 125 -17.20 -12.31 -7.79
CA MET A 125 -15.75 -12.35 -7.89
C MET A 125 -15.14 -10.94 -7.86
N LEU A 126 -15.71 -9.98 -8.60
CA LEU A 126 -15.27 -8.59 -8.58
C LEU A 126 -15.50 -7.92 -7.23
N ASP A 127 -16.64 -8.17 -6.58
CA ASP A 127 -16.93 -7.67 -5.24
C ASP A 127 -15.90 -8.19 -4.22
N ASP A 128 -15.58 -9.49 -4.28
CA ASP A 128 -14.61 -10.10 -3.37
C ASP A 128 -13.18 -9.62 -3.62
N LEU A 129 -12.78 -9.43 -4.88
CA LEU A 129 -11.50 -8.78 -5.21
C LEU A 129 -11.45 -7.34 -4.68
N SER A 130 -12.52 -6.58 -4.88
CA SER A 130 -12.63 -5.19 -4.41
C SER A 130 -12.49 -5.10 -2.89
N LYS A 131 -13.17 -5.96 -2.13
CA LYS A 131 -13.03 -6.02 -0.65
C LYS A 131 -11.58 -6.19 -0.20
N HIS A 132 -10.84 -7.12 -0.83
CA HIS A 132 -9.45 -7.38 -0.48
C HIS A 132 -8.52 -6.25 -0.92
N LEU A 133 -8.79 -5.64 -2.08
CA LEU A 133 -8.07 -4.46 -2.54
C LEU A 133 -8.23 -3.30 -1.55
N ILE A 134 -9.46 -2.99 -1.16
CA ILE A 134 -9.79 -1.90 -0.23
C ILE A 134 -9.10 -2.15 1.12
N ALA A 135 -9.08 -3.39 1.62
CA ALA A 135 -8.36 -3.74 2.84
C ALA A 135 -6.85 -3.44 2.75
N VAL A 136 -6.23 -3.67 1.59
CA VAL A 136 -4.81 -3.28 1.38
C VAL A 136 -4.69 -1.75 1.34
N LEU A 137 -5.55 -1.06 0.60
CA LEU A 137 -5.54 0.39 0.48
C LEU A 137 -5.64 1.08 1.85
N CYS A 138 -6.61 0.69 2.67
CA CYS A 138 -6.79 1.25 4.01
C CYS A 138 -5.57 1.01 4.92
N GLU A 139 -4.89 -0.15 4.81
CA GLU A 139 -3.66 -0.40 5.58
C GLU A 139 -2.49 0.45 5.07
N VAL A 140 -2.41 0.71 3.76
CA VAL A 140 -1.40 1.60 3.17
C VAL A 140 -1.62 3.04 3.63
N GLU A 141 -2.86 3.53 3.59
CA GLU A 141 -3.20 4.88 4.06
C GLU A 141 -2.93 5.03 5.56
N ALA A 142 -3.30 4.04 6.37
CA ALA A 142 -2.98 4.02 7.80
C ALA A 142 -1.46 4.02 8.05
N ALA A 143 -0.70 3.31 7.22
CA ALA A 143 0.76 3.32 7.27
C ALA A 143 1.34 4.70 6.92
N MET A 144 0.83 5.34 5.87
CA MET A 144 1.26 6.68 5.46
C MET A 144 1.04 7.71 6.56
N ILE A 145 -0.17 7.74 7.15
CA ILE A 145 -0.50 8.64 8.26
C ILE A 145 0.46 8.40 9.43
N SER A 146 0.58 7.16 9.90
CA SER A 146 1.42 6.83 11.06
C SER A 146 2.90 7.20 10.85
N LEU A 147 3.45 6.91 9.66
CA LEU A 147 4.84 7.22 9.32
C LEU A 147 5.09 8.72 9.16
N SER A 148 4.13 9.46 8.59
CA SER A 148 4.23 10.92 8.48
C SER A 148 4.23 11.59 9.85
N THR A 149 3.40 11.12 10.79
CA THR A 149 3.34 11.62 12.16
C THR A 149 4.64 11.36 12.91
N TRP A 150 5.20 10.15 12.83
CA TRP A 150 6.41 9.81 13.60
C TRP A 150 7.71 10.36 13.04
N ARG A 151 7.79 10.56 11.72
CA ARG A 151 9.01 11.06 11.07
C ARG A 151 8.96 12.55 10.75
N ASN A 152 7.86 13.24 11.11
CA ASN A 152 7.61 14.64 10.79
C ASN A 152 7.90 14.96 9.31
N ARG A 153 7.53 14.04 8.41
CA ARG A 153 7.76 14.15 6.97
C ARG A 153 6.44 14.02 6.25
N LYS A 154 6.06 15.07 5.52
CA LYS A 154 4.80 15.09 4.76
C LYS A 154 4.84 14.05 3.64
N MET A 155 3.75 13.29 3.54
CA MET A 155 3.41 12.49 2.36
C MET A 155 2.25 13.18 1.64
N PRO A 156 2.07 12.97 0.32
CA PRO A 156 0.90 13.48 -0.39
C PRO A 156 -0.37 12.99 0.31
N GLU A 157 -1.30 13.89 0.63
CA GLU A 157 -2.53 13.54 1.37
C GLU A 157 -3.53 12.83 0.45
N GLU A 158 -3.77 13.38 -0.73
CA GLU A 158 -4.75 12.83 -1.66
C GLU A 158 -4.14 11.86 -2.68
N PRO A 159 -4.87 10.82 -3.10
CA PRO A 159 -4.55 10.05 -4.28
C PRO A 159 -4.51 10.93 -5.52
N ARG A 160 -3.68 10.58 -6.49
CA ARG A 160 -3.75 11.23 -7.81
C ARG A 160 -5.11 10.94 -8.45
N THR A 161 -5.70 11.96 -9.09
CA THR A 161 -6.94 11.79 -9.84
C THR A 161 -6.73 10.78 -10.97
N VAL A 162 -7.69 9.89 -11.13
CA VAL A 162 -7.63 8.80 -12.13
C VAL A 162 -8.78 9.00 -13.08
N ILE A 163 -8.46 9.06 -14.36
CA ILE A 163 -9.45 9.00 -15.42
C ILE A 163 -9.36 7.58 -15.97
N VAL A 164 -10.37 6.76 -15.69
CA VAL A 164 -10.52 5.45 -16.34
C VAL A 164 -11.08 5.70 -17.73
N GLY A 165 -10.31 5.35 -18.74
CA GLY A 165 -10.61 5.63 -20.14
C GLY A 165 -9.34 5.93 -20.92
N GLY A 166 -9.38 5.70 -22.23
CA GLY A 166 -8.23 5.85 -23.09
C GLY A 166 -8.11 4.70 -24.09
N LEU A 167 -6.97 4.65 -24.77
CA LEU A 167 -6.74 3.65 -25.81
C LEU A 167 -6.87 2.23 -25.23
N GLY A 168 -7.70 1.40 -25.89
CA GLY A 168 -7.91 0.00 -25.50
C GLY A 168 -8.98 -0.23 -24.43
N TRP A 169 -9.72 0.80 -24.02
CA TRP A 169 -10.86 0.66 -23.10
C TRP A 169 -12.15 1.17 -23.71
N ASP A 170 -13.13 0.28 -23.82
CA ASP A 170 -14.50 0.59 -24.17
C ASP A 170 -15.32 0.80 -22.88
N PRO A 171 -15.95 1.98 -22.70
CA PRO A 171 -16.85 2.24 -21.57
C PRO A 171 -18.19 1.52 -21.68
N ASN A 172 -18.61 1.09 -22.87
CA ASN A 172 -19.86 0.37 -23.12
C ASN A 172 -19.60 -0.90 -23.93
N PRO A 173 -18.78 -1.83 -23.40
CA PRO A 173 -18.32 -2.98 -24.16
C PRO A 173 -19.46 -3.96 -24.45
N ASP A 174 -19.40 -4.60 -25.62
CA ASP A 174 -20.14 -5.83 -25.85
C ASP A 174 -19.63 -6.97 -24.94
N HIS A 175 -20.32 -8.12 -24.93
CA HIS A 175 -19.97 -9.23 -24.04
C HIS A 175 -18.50 -9.68 -24.21
N THR A 176 -18.06 -9.83 -25.47
CA THR A 176 -16.70 -10.27 -25.78
C THR A 176 -15.69 -9.25 -25.26
N THR A 177 -15.88 -7.98 -25.62
CA THR A 177 -15.02 -6.84 -25.25
C THR A 177 -14.94 -6.67 -23.73
N MET A 178 -16.06 -6.87 -23.02
CA MET A 178 -16.10 -6.87 -21.56
C MET A 178 -15.18 -7.96 -20.99
N MET A 179 -15.30 -9.19 -21.50
CA MET A 179 -14.46 -10.32 -21.06
C MET A 179 -12.98 -10.08 -21.38
N ILE A 180 -12.66 -9.46 -22.53
CA ILE A 180 -11.29 -9.04 -22.90
C ILE A 180 -10.74 -8.04 -21.88
N GLN A 181 -11.51 -6.99 -21.59
CA GLN A 181 -11.11 -5.91 -20.69
C GLN A 181 -10.88 -6.42 -19.27
N ASP A 182 -11.83 -7.20 -18.76
CA ASP A 182 -11.73 -7.81 -17.44
C ASP A 182 -10.49 -8.67 -17.31
N TRP A 183 -10.26 -9.57 -18.28
CA TRP A 183 -9.08 -10.43 -18.27
C TRP A 183 -7.79 -9.62 -18.26
N GLY A 184 -7.73 -8.54 -19.04
CA GLY A 184 -6.59 -7.63 -19.08
C GLY A 184 -6.32 -6.98 -17.73
N VAL A 185 -7.35 -6.40 -17.11
CA VAL A 185 -7.25 -5.75 -15.78
C VAL A 185 -6.84 -6.77 -14.71
N LEU A 186 -7.48 -7.93 -14.66
CA LEU A 186 -7.19 -9.00 -13.69
C LEU A 186 -5.75 -9.52 -13.85
N THR A 187 -5.28 -9.64 -15.08
CA THR A 187 -3.91 -10.03 -15.38
C THR A 187 -2.90 -8.99 -14.89
N ILE A 188 -3.15 -7.71 -15.13
CA ILE A 188 -2.30 -6.61 -14.63
C ILE A 188 -2.33 -6.57 -13.10
N TYR A 189 -3.51 -6.70 -12.48
CA TYR A 189 -3.68 -6.73 -11.02
C TYR A 189 -2.90 -7.87 -10.37
N TYR A 190 -2.94 -9.08 -10.95
CA TYR A 190 -2.17 -10.22 -10.44
C TYR A 190 -0.66 -9.97 -10.48
N ARG A 191 -0.14 -9.41 -11.58
CA ARG A 191 1.29 -9.05 -11.69
C ARG A 191 1.65 -7.98 -10.69
N PHE A 192 0.82 -6.95 -10.56
CA PHE A 192 0.97 -5.90 -9.58
C PHE A 192 1.09 -6.47 -8.15
N LEU A 193 0.17 -7.34 -7.72
CA LEU A 193 0.23 -7.96 -6.39
C LEU A 193 1.51 -8.79 -6.19
N LYS A 194 1.97 -9.50 -7.23
CA LYS A 194 3.21 -10.27 -7.20
C LYS A 194 4.43 -9.36 -7.02
N ASP A 195 4.50 -8.29 -7.80
CA ASP A 195 5.61 -7.32 -7.78
C ASP A 195 5.64 -6.56 -6.45
N TRP A 196 4.50 -6.09 -5.96
CA TRP A 196 4.41 -5.35 -4.71
C TRP A 196 4.64 -6.22 -3.47
N LEU A 197 4.33 -7.52 -3.54
CA LEU A 197 4.76 -8.44 -2.50
C LEU A 197 6.30 -8.61 -2.45
N HIS A 198 6.97 -8.51 -3.60
CA HIS A 198 8.43 -8.48 -3.65
C HIS A 198 8.99 -7.16 -3.11
N ILE A 199 8.47 -6.03 -3.58
CA ILE A 199 8.90 -4.69 -3.18
C ILE A 199 8.68 -4.48 -1.67
N SER A 200 7.50 -4.81 -1.14
CA SER A 200 7.20 -4.69 0.30
C SER A 200 8.09 -5.57 1.18
N ARG A 201 8.51 -6.75 0.70
CA ARG A 201 9.53 -7.55 1.42
C ARG A 201 10.84 -6.78 1.54
N LYS A 202 11.28 -6.11 0.47
CA LYS A 202 12.51 -5.30 0.47
C LYS A 202 12.37 -4.07 1.36
N MET A 203 11.21 -3.40 1.35
CA MET A 203 10.93 -2.28 2.26
C MET A 203 11.07 -2.68 3.73
N VAL A 204 10.48 -3.82 4.12
CA VAL A 204 10.59 -4.33 5.50
C VAL A 204 12.05 -4.67 5.84
N GLN A 205 12.78 -5.31 4.90
CA GLN A 205 14.19 -5.65 5.13
C GLN A 205 15.05 -4.40 5.31
N ASP A 206 14.86 -3.38 4.48
CA ASP A 206 15.60 -2.12 4.56
C ASP A 206 15.44 -1.47 5.95
N GLN A 207 14.23 -1.50 6.52
CA GLN A 207 13.97 -0.96 7.86
C GLN A 207 14.57 -1.84 8.98
N VAL A 208 14.57 -3.16 8.83
CA VAL A 208 15.24 -4.08 9.78
C VAL A 208 16.75 -3.83 9.81
N ASP A 209 17.38 -3.73 8.65
CA ASP A 209 18.82 -3.47 8.55
C ASP A 209 19.19 -2.11 9.18
N LEU A 210 18.34 -1.10 8.94
CA LEU A 210 18.48 0.22 9.54
C LEU A 210 18.38 0.17 11.07
N HIS A 211 17.41 -0.58 11.60
CA HIS A 211 17.27 -0.74 13.04
C HIS A 211 18.50 -1.43 13.65
N GLN A 212 18.97 -2.53 13.06
CA GLN A 212 20.15 -3.26 13.54
C GLN A 212 21.42 -2.38 13.53
N ARG A 213 21.65 -1.61 12.46
CA ARG A 213 22.80 -0.71 12.37
C ARG A 213 22.81 0.32 13.50
N TRP A 214 21.66 0.89 13.84
CA TRP A 214 21.57 1.90 14.90
C TRP A 214 21.69 1.29 16.30
N SER A 215 21.12 0.10 16.53
CA SER A 215 21.34 -0.63 17.78
C SER A 215 22.80 -0.98 18.01
N ALA A 216 23.56 -1.31 16.96
CA ALA A 216 24.99 -1.56 17.05
C ALA A 216 25.80 -0.29 17.36
N VAL A 217 25.45 0.87 16.76
CA VAL A 217 26.12 2.14 17.05
C VAL A 217 25.90 2.58 18.50
N SER A 218 24.66 2.50 19.02
CA SER A 218 24.36 2.84 20.41
C SER A 218 25.10 1.93 21.42
N ALA A 219 25.37 0.67 21.06
CA ALA A 219 26.13 -0.24 21.90
C ALA A 219 27.61 0.17 22.01
N VAL A 220 28.23 0.59 20.91
CA VAL A 220 29.66 1.01 20.87
C VAL A 220 29.88 2.34 21.60
N VAL A 221 28.95 3.29 21.51
CA VAL A 221 29.03 4.58 22.21
C VAL A 221 28.88 4.42 23.74
N SER A 222 28.31 3.30 24.21
CA SER A 222 28.11 3.03 25.63
C SER A 222 29.34 2.47 26.37
N ASP A 223 30.42 2.16 25.63
CA ASP A 223 31.66 1.50 26.10
C ASP A 223 32.90 2.43 26.08
N VAL A 224 32.73 3.74 25.83
CA VAL A 224 33.80 4.74 26.01
C VAL A 224 33.51 5.47 27.32
N ASP A 225 34.14 4.99 28.40
CA ASP A 225 34.14 5.60 29.73
C ASP A 225 35.48 6.30 30.01
N ASP A 226 35.41 7.33 30.86
CA ASP A 226 36.46 8.04 31.61
C ASP A 226 37.76 8.48 30.89
N GLY A 227 37.79 9.77 30.56
CA GLY A 227 38.99 10.56 30.31
C GLY A 227 38.76 12.00 30.78
N ASP A 228 39.06 12.23 32.05
CA ASP A 228 39.12 13.52 32.75
C ASP A 228 40.08 14.49 32.04
N ASP A 229 39.69 15.77 31.96
CA ASP A 229 40.52 16.96 32.17
C ASP A 229 39.87 18.22 31.56
N ASN A 230 39.24 18.98 32.47
CA ASN A 230 39.30 20.42 32.72
C ASN A 230 39.72 21.47 31.65
N ASP A 231 39.09 22.63 31.87
CA ASP A 231 39.55 24.02 31.66
C ASP A 231 39.13 24.83 30.41
N GLU A 232 38.13 25.68 30.67
CA GLU A 232 38.26 27.16 30.71
C GLU A 232 38.01 28.00 29.43
N SER A 233 36.86 28.70 29.48
CA SER A 233 36.62 30.12 29.16
C SER A 233 36.92 30.69 27.77
N SER A 234 35.89 31.22 27.10
CA SER A 234 35.67 32.68 26.95
C SER A 234 34.66 33.02 25.84
N ALA A 235 33.91 34.09 26.08
CA ALA A 235 32.82 34.64 25.29
C ALA A 235 33.27 35.45 24.05
N SER A 236 32.38 35.62 23.04
CA SER A 236 31.97 36.95 22.54
C SER A 236 30.91 36.90 21.41
N THR A 237 29.91 37.75 21.60
CA THR A 237 28.90 38.40 20.73
C THR A 237 29.31 38.71 19.27
N ILE A 238 28.33 38.73 18.34
CA ILE A 238 27.94 39.88 17.46
C ILE A 238 26.81 39.50 16.46
N ASP A 239 25.78 40.35 16.46
CA ASP A 239 24.65 40.47 15.51
C ASP A 239 25.06 40.79 14.05
N ARG A 240 24.24 40.36 13.07
CA ARG A 240 23.67 41.23 12.00
C ARG A 240 22.78 40.48 10.98
N LEU A 241 21.49 40.82 11.00
CA LEU A 241 20.55 40.94 9.86
C LEU A 241 20.86 42.26 9.08
N PRO A 242 20.16 42.69 7.99
CA PRO A 242 19.08 42.15 7.10
C PRO A 242 19.50 42.35 5.59
N PRO A 243 18.66 42.49 4.51
CA PRO A 243 17.19 42.69 4.40
C PRO A 243 16.42 41.95 3.30
N ALA A 244 15.12 42.26 3.28
CA ALA A 244 14.02 41.65 2.54
C ALA A 244 13.60 42.42 1.27
N MET A 245 12.66 41.77 0.53
CA MET A 245 11.63 42.28 -0.43
C MET A 245 11.98 42.24 -1.93
N PRO A 246 11.00 42.23 -2.89
CA PRO A 246 9.56 41.91 -2.81
C PRO A 246 8.97 41.02 -3.97
N LEU A 247 7.71 40.60 -3.78
CA LEU A 247 6.55 40.43 -4.71
C LEU A 247 6.69 39.73 -6.10
N SER A 248 5.77 38.80 -6.42
CA SER A 248 4.74 38.97 -7.49
C SER A 248 3.89 37.72 -7.80
N SER A 249 2.56 37.93 -7.82
CA SER A 249 1.50 37.40 -8.71
C SER A 249 1.18 35.89 -8.84
N SER A 250 -0.06 35.56 -8.42
CA SER A 250 -0.92 34.45 -8.92
C SER A 250 -1.36 34.67 -10.40
N PRO A 251 -1.92 33.65 -11.08
CA PRO A 251 -3.39 33.55 -11.10
C PRO A 251 -3.99 32.11 -11.18
N LEU A 252 -5.22 32.02 -10.66
CA LEU A 252 -6.41 31.26 -11.07
C LEU A 252 -6.24 30.07 -12.07
N SER A 253 -6.77 28.89 -11.73
CA SER A 253 -8.11 28.46 -12.17
C SER A 253 -8.39 26.96 -11.98
N LEU A 254 -9.70 26.67 -11.82
CA LEU A 254 -10.45 25.44 -12.12
C LEU A 254 -10.32 24.22 -11.20
N SER A 255 -11.32 24.10 -10.32
CA SER A 255 -11.70 22.90 -9.58
C SER A 255 -12.33 21.85 -10.51
N PRO A 256 -11.94 20.57 -10.45
CA PRO A 256 -12.78 19.46 -10.86
C PRO A 256 -13.51 18.86 -9.66
N LEU A 257 -14.71 18.35 -9.92
CA LEU A 257 -15.62 17.76 -8.95
C LEU A 257 -14.95 16.66 -8.13
N SER A 258 -15.02 16.83 -6.81
CA SER A 258 -14.68 15.86 -5.78
C SER A 258 -15.63 14.66 -5.86
N SER A 259 -15.11 13.53 -6.35
CA SER A 259 -15.66 12.22 -6.01
C SER A 259 -15.11 11.84 -4.63
N SER A 260 -15.90 12.11 -3.58
CA SER A 260 -15.55 11.80 -2.20
C SER A 260 -15.14 10.32 -2.05
N PRO A 261 -13.94 10.02 -1.52
CA PRO A 261 -13.55 8.65 -1.22
C PRO A 261 -14.43 8.08 -0.11
N MET A 262 -14.95 6.87 -0.33
CA MET A 262 -15.63 6.09 0.70
C MET A 262 -14.73 5.99 1.96
N PRO A 263 -15.23 6.30 3.15
CA PRO A 263 -14.42 6.24 4.36
C PRO A 263 -13.99 4.80 4.63
N CYS A 264 -12.68 4.60 4.80
CA CYS A 264 -12.09 3.35 5.29
C CYS A 264 -12.61 3.02 6.69
N ILE A 265 -13.71 2.26 6.77
CA ILE A 265 -14.18 1.70 8.04
C ILE A 265 -13.16 0.66 8.49
N ARG A 266 -12.41 0.98 9.57
CA ARG A 266 -11.51 0.03 10.22
C ARG A 266 -12.32 -1.18 10.69
N HIS A 267 -12.28 -2.28 9.94
CA HIS A 267 -12.78 -3.56 10.42
C HIS A 267 -11.97 -3.99 11.65
N ARG A 268 -12.59 -3.87 12.83
CA ARG A 268 -12.10 -4.49 14.07
C ARG A 268 -11.94 -5.99 13.83
N ARG A 269 -10.84 -6.54 14.36
CA ARG A 269 -10.49 -7.98 14.41
C ARG A 269 -11.74 -8.89 14.42
N CYS A 270 -11.89 -9.71 13.39
CA CYS A 270 -12.67 -10.95 13.52
C CYS A 270 -11.92 -11.87 14.47
N GLY A 271 -12.41 -11.96 15.71
CA GLY A 271 -12.03 -13.01 16.66
C GLY A 271 -12.51 -14.35 16.14
N SER A 272 -11.63 -15.35 16.21
CA SER A 272 -11.96 -16.75 15.94
C SER A 272 -13.10 -17.23 16.83
N SER A 273 -14.25 -17.54 16.22
CA SER A 273 -15.35 -18.25 16.88
C SER A 273 -14.93 -19.71 17.07
N LYS A 274 -14.86 -20.13 18.34
CA LYS A 274 -14.58 -21.51 18.75
C LYS A 274 -15.83 -22.36 18.57
N TYR A 275 -15.68 -23.48 17.86
CA TYR A 275 -16.35 -24.76 18.04
C TYR A 275 -17.75 -24.78 18.68
N ASN A 276 -18.79 -24.91 17.84
CA ASN A 276 -20.06 -25.50 18.26
C ASN A 276 -19.98 -27.03 18.15
N LYS A 277 -19.95 -27.71 19.29
CA LYS A 277 -20.23 -29.15 19.41
C LYS A 277 -21.71 -29.38 19.12
N ARG A 278 -22.02 -30.24 18.13
CA ARG A 278 -23.36 -30.81 17.94
C ARG A 278 -23.66 -31.80 19.08
N PRO A 279 -24.86 -31.80 19.67
CA PRO A 279 -25.31 -32.90 20.50
C PRO A 279 -25.70 -34.11 19.63
N LYS A 280 -25.32 -35.30 20.09
CA LYS A 280 -25.74 -36.60 19.57
C LYS A 280 -27.21 -36.80 19.95
N THR A 281 -28.08 -36.97 18.96
CA THR A 281 -29.42 -37.55 19.16
C THR A 281 -29.26 -39.07 19.18
N SER A 282 -29.33 -39.64 20.37
CA SER A 282 -29.59 -41.05 20.62
C SER A 282 -31.02 -41.37 20.17
N GLY A 283 -31.15 -42.26 19.20
CA GLY A 283 -32.39 -42.98 18.95
C GLY A 283 -32.60 -44.04 20.03
N SER A 284 -33.84 -44.20 20.48
CA SER A 284 -34.35 -45.44 21.03
C SER A 284 -35.88 -45.35 21.14
N VAL A 285 -36.56 -46.25 20.39
CA VAL A 285 -37.65 -47.17 20.81
C VAL A 285 -38.94 -46.48 21.31
N THR A 286 -40.14 -46.75 20.81
CA THR A 286 -40.84 -48.00 20.40
C THR A 286 -41.77 -47.75 19.22
#